data_AF-A0A1M2VEH9-F1
#
_entry.id   AF-A0A1M2VEH9-F1
#
_cell.length_a   1.000
_cell.length_b   1.000
_cell.length_c   1.000
_cell.angle_alpha   90.00
_cell.angle_beta   90.00
_cell.angle_gamma   90.00
#
_symmetry.space_group_name_H-M   'P 1'
#
loop_
_entity.id
_entity.type
_entity.pdbx_description
1 polymer ?
#
loop_
_entity_poly.entity_id
_entity_poly.type
_entity_poly.pdbx_seq_one_letter_code
_entity_poly.pdbx_strand_id
1 'polypeptide(L)'
;MKTKSARKPTKAQKPYQDAKRPRKRAVKTTHPAPRPRLPPPSASPGLSSTHSGPAPGAVHYRKLCEENVRRRYPGLEPRNDFDLVQLSSAQYKGTHAEIFAELDNDLAETSEDFGYEYMMENSTSLLETYVEPTGVKPGTSALFDDKFVFVRPIPDSKYSLRLFPGSISAAEYCLDFVDSATGEPVNSPFEYELWAVPDPDAPWLSLPITGKLRSIERGHGIKQADILPGREKFILRDGQTCVLMRPGKQPVRFTVPLRRVETTDVVEDVYVIDLPKVVGP
;
A
#
# COMPACT_ATOMS: atom_id res chain seq x y z
N MET A 1 -56.52 -13.55 35.76
CA MET A 1 -56.32 -12.28 36.51
C MET A 1 -55.00 -12.34 37.27
N LYS A 2 -54.02 -11.51 36.92
CA LYS A 2 -53.05 -10.85 37.81
C LYS A 2 -52.10 -9.99 36.96
N THR A 3 -51.83 -8.80 37.48
CA THR A 3 -51.41 -7.57 36.81
C THR A 3 -49.91 -7.46 36.61
N LYS A 4 -49.50 -6.83 35.50
CA LYS A 4 -48.13 -6.40 35.19
C LYS A 4 -47.78 -5.13 35.98
N SER A 5 -46.59 -5.06 36.56
CA SER A 5 -46.00 -3.84 37.13
C SER A 5 -44.73 -3.47 36.35
N ALA A 6 -44.71 -2.26 35.80
CA ALA A 6 -43.64 -1.70 35.00
C ALA A 6 -42.66 -0.91 35.87
N ARG A 7 -41.35 -1.10 35.68
CA ARG A 7 -40.30 -0.29 36.32
C ARG A 7 -39.56 0.54 35.26
N LYS A 8 -39.42 1.83 35.55
CA LYS A 8 -38.90 2.91 34.69
C LYS A 8 -37.38 2.84 34.47
N PRO A 9 -36.85 3.37 33.34
CA PRO A 9 -35.41 3.52 33.12
C PRO A 9 -34.84 4.81 33.72
N THR A 10 -33.59 4.72 34.18
CA THR A 10 -32.79 5.78 34.82
C THR A 10 -32.23 6.76 33.78
N LYS A 11 -32.32 8.06 34.07
CA LYS A 11 -31.89 9.18 33.22
C LYS A 11 -30.38 9.43 33.30
N ALA A 12 -29.84 9.80 32.13
CA ALA A 12 -28.46 10.25 31.91
C ALA A 12 -28.11 11.55 32.66
N GLN A 13 -26.88 11.60 33.19
CA GLN A 13 -26.21 12.80 33.68
C GLN A 13 -25.79 13.70 32.50
N LYS A 14 -26.08 15.00 32.61
CA LYS A 14 -25.51 16.06 31.76
C LYS A 14 -24.43 16.83 32.54
N PRO A 15 -23.33 17.26 31.89
CA PRO A 15 -22.27 17.98 32.56
C PRO A 15 -22.56 19.50 32.64
N TYR A 16 -22.15 20.06 33.78
CA TYR A 16 -21.78 21.44 34.09
C TYR A 16 -22.58 22.59 33.47
N GLN A 17 -23.35 23.26 34.32
CA GLN A 17 -23.79 24.64 34.13
C GLN A 17 -22.66 25.58 34.57
N ASP A 18 -22.31 26.55 33.74
CA ASP A 18 -21.56 27.72 34.19
C ASP A 18 -22.32 28.99 33.83
N ALA A 19 -22.56 29.80 34.86
CA ALA A 19 -23.34 31.01 34.79
C ALA A 19 -22.43 32.24 34.72
N LYS A 20 -22.75 33.13 33.77
CA LYS A 20 -22.56 34.60 33.79
C LYS A 20 -21.14 35.17 33.87
N ARG A 21 -20.74 35.88 32.80
CA ARG A 21 -20.12 37.20 32.91
C ARG A 21 -20.30 38.05 31.64
N PRO A 22 -20.68 39.34 31.74
CA PRO A 22 -20.76 40.25 30.59
C PRO A 22 -19.51 41.14 30.51
N ARG A 23 -19.02 41.46 29.31
CA ARG A 23 -18.32 42.74 29.03
C ARG A 23 -18.14 43.03 27.54
N LYS A 24 -18.70 44.17 27.11
CA LYS A 24 -18.35 44.88 25.88
C LYS A 24 -16.91 45.40 25.96
N ARG A 25 -16.11 45.24 24.90
CA ARG A 25 -15.15 46.26 24.44
C ARG A 25 -14.67 45.99 23.01
N ALA A 26 -14.81 47.00 22.16
CA ALA A 26 -14.18 47.09 20.85
C ALA A 26 -12.73 47.61 21.02
N VAL A 27 -11.78 46.99 20.32
CA VAL A 27 -10.43 47.52 19.99
C VAL A 27 -10.01 46.81 18.69
N LYS A 28 -10.07 47.49 17.55
CA LYS A 28 -9.01 48.26 16.86
C LYS A 28 -7.85 47.38 16.36
N THR A 29 -7.86 47.20 15.04
CA THR A 29 -6.87 46.53 14.20
C THR A 29 -5.50 47.21 14.34
N THR A 30 -4.48 46.45 14.68
CA THR A 30 -3.07 46.87 14.63
C THR A 30 -2.32 45.90 13.73
N HIS A 31 -1.75 46.44 12.64
CA HIS A 31 -0.84 45.72 11.76
C HIS A 31 0.39 45.20 12.53
N PRO A 32 0.82 43.94 12.33
CA PRO A 32 2.11 43.48 12.83
C PRO A 32 3.26 44.03 11.97
N ALA A 33 4.29 44.52 12.66
CA ALA A 33 5.56 44.99 12.13
C ALA A 33 6.33 43.89 11.35
N PRO A 34 7.23 44.25 10.42
CA PRO A 34 7.95 43.29 9.58
C PRO A 34 8.91 42.42 10.39
N ARG A 35 8.89 41.11 10.11
CA ARG A 35 9.80 40.12 10.71
C ARG A 35 11.25 40.38 10.28
N PRO A 36 12.24 40.18 11.17
CA PRO A 36 13.66 40.16 10.78
C PRO A 36 13.90 39.02 9.77
N ARG A 37 14.58 39.34 8.66
CA ARG A 37 15.00 38.34 7.66
C ARG A 37 16.11 37.47 8.24
N LEU A 38 15.88 36.17 8.27
CA LEU A 38 16.95 35.19 8.51
C LEU A 38 17.89 35.17 7.29
N PRO A 39 19.20 34.98 7.48
CA PRO A 39 20.13 34.80 6.38
C PRO A 39 19.80 33.51 5.61
N PRO A 40 20.08 33.46 4.30
CA PRO A 40 19.83 32.27 3.50
C PRO A 40 20.67 31.09 4.03
N PRO A 41 20.15 29.86 4.03
CA PRO A 41 20.96 28.69 4.34
C PRO A 41 22.08 28.56 3.32
N SER A 42 23.32 28.50 3.81
CA SER A 42 24.50 28.17 3.01
C SER A 42 24.25 26.88 2.24
N ALA A 43 24.50 26.94 0.93
CA ALA A 43 24.51 25.77 0.06
C ALA A 43 25.49 24.73 0.61
N SER A 44 24.98 23.56 0.99
CA SER A 44 25.82 22.39 1.21
C SER A 44 26.41 21.94 -0.13
N PRO A 45 27.68 21.48 -0.16
CA PRO A 45 28.33 21.06 -1.39
C PRO A 45 27.63 19.83 -1.97
N GLY A 46 27.42 19.85 -3.28
CA GLY A 46 26.78 18.78 -4.03
C GLY A 46 27.47 17.45 -3.79
N LEU A 47 26.69 16.49 -3.29
CA LEU A 47 27.03 15.08 -3.44
C LEU A 47 26.85 14.76 -4.93
N SER A 48 27.97 14.66 -5.63
CA SER A 48 28.03 14.02 -6.94
C SER A 48 27.37 12.65 -6.82
N SER A 49 26.16 12.54 -7.37
CA SER A 49 25.48 11.27 -7.60
C SER A 49 26.36 10.48 -8.56
N THR A 50 27.16 9.57 -8.00
CA THR A 50 27.58 8.39 -8.75
C THR A 50 26.29 7.72 -9.20
N HIS A 51 26.11 7.56 -10.51
CA HIS A 51 24.96 6.87 -11.09
C HIS A 51 24.95 5.42 -10.60
N SER A 52 24.32 5.18 -9.44
CA SER A 52 23.89 3.85 -9.04
C SER A 52 22.79 3.44 -10.01
N GLY A 53 22.91 2.26 -10.60
CA GLY A 53 21.81 1.65 -11.34
C GLY A 53 20.52 1.62 -10.51
N PRO A 54 19.36 1.34 -11.14
CA PRO A 54 18.11 1.27 -10.41
C PRO A 54 18.20 0.29 -9.24
N ALA A 55 17.56 0.64 -8.12
CA ALA A 55 17.52 -0.21 -6.95
C ALA A 55 16.98 -1.62 -7.32
N PRO A 56 17.44 -2.69 -6.66
CA PRO A 56 16.90 -4.03 -6.90
C PRO A 56 15.37 -4.05 -6.81
N GLY A 57 14.70 -4.63 -7.81
CA GLY A 57 13.23 -4.69 -7.88
C GLY A 57 12.56 -3.42 -8.40
N ALA A 58 13.29 -2.33 -8.63
CA ALA A 58 12.75 -1.13 -9.24
C ALA A 58 12.66 -1.27 -10.77
N VAL A 59 11.55 -0.82 -11.35
CA VAL A 59 11.28 -0.82 -12.79
C VAL A 59 11.05 0.61 -13.28
N HIS A 60 11.41 0.86 -14.53
CA HIS A 60 11.17 2.17 -15.15
C HIS A 60 9.67 2.42 -15.27
N TYR A 61 9.17 3.53 -14.73
CA TYR A 61 7.73 3.78 -14.60
C TYR A 61 7.05 3.84 -15.97
N ARG A 62 7.68 4.50 -16.95
CA ARG A 62 7.22 4.49 -18.36
C ARG A 62 6.87 3.09 -18.89
N LYS A 63 7.77 2.11 -18.72
CA LYS A 63 7.54 0.73 -19.20
C LYS A 63 6.36 0.07 -18.51
N LEU A 64 6.20 0.32 -17.21
CA LEU A 64 5.07 -0.19 -16.43
C LEU A 64 3.74 0.42 -16.92
N CYS A 65 3.73 1.73 -17.19
CA CYS A 65 2.57 2.42 -17.75
C CYS A 65 2.21 1.87 -19.13
N GLU A 66 3.19 1.73 -20.04
CA GLU A 66 2.98 1.21 -21.39
C GLU A 66 2.38 -0.21 -21.39
N GLU A 67 2.92 -1.11 -20.56
CA GLU A 67 2.37 -2.46 -20.41
C GLU A 67 0.93 -2.43 -19.88
N ASN A 68 0.66 -1.58 -18.88
CA ASN A 68 -0.68 -1.47 -18.31
C ASN A 68 -1.70 -0.89 -19.31
N VAL A 69 -1.32 0.13 -20.08
CA VAL A 69 -2.16 0.71 -21.14
C VAL A 69 -2.44 -0.32 -22.22
N ARG A 70 -1.40 -1.00 -22.75
CA ARG A 70 -1.57 -2.05 -23.77
C ARG A 70 -2.53 -3.15 -23.34
N ARG A 71 -2.49 -3.52 -22.06
CA ARG A 71 -3.38 -4.54 -21.48
C ARG A 71 -4.81 -4.03 -21.27
N ARG A 72 -5.01 -2.78 -20.84
CA ARG A 72 -6.33 -2.22 -20.52
C ARG A 72 -7.07 -1.71 -21.76
N TYR A 73 -6.34 -1.15 -22.72
CA TYR A 73 -6.88 -0.52 -23.93
C TYR A 73 -6.16 -1.06 -25.17
N PRO A 74 -6.43 -2.31 -25.59
CA PRO A 74 -5.74 -2.92 -26.72
C PRO A 74 -5.88 -2.10 -28.01
N GLY A 75 -4.76 -1.75 -28.62
CA GLY A 75 -4.72 -0.96 -29.86
C GLY A 75 -4.91 0.55 -29.69
N LEU A 76 -5.02 1.06 -28.46
CA LEU A 76 -4.98 2.48 -28.17
C LEU A 76 -3.53 2.91 -27.92
N GLU A 77 -3.07 3.92 -28.66
CA GLU A 77 -1.73 4.51 -28.49
C GLU A 77 -1.86 5.90 -27.85
N PRO A 78 -1.24 6.15 -26.67
CA PRO A 78 -1.24 7.46 -26.04
C PRO A 78 -0.62 8.54 -26.95
N ARG A 79 -1.20 9.75 -26.98
CA ARG A 79 -0.70 10.84 -27.84
C ARG A 79 0.50 11.57 -27.24
N ASN A 80 0.61 11.55 -25.92
CA ASN A 80 1.66 12.21 -25.14
C ASN A 80 1.85 11.53 -23.77
N ASP A 81 2.77 12.06 -22.98
CA ASP A 81 3.13 11.52 -21.66
C ASP A 81 2.00 11.66 -20.63
N PHE A 82 1.16 12.70 -20.73
CA PHE A 82 0.00 12.85 -19.87
C PHE A 82 -1.04 11.76 -20.14
N ASP A 83 -1.39 11.52 -21.40
CA ASP A 83 -2.27 10.42 -21.80
C ASP A 83 -1.74 9.09 -21.24
N LEU A 84 -0.43 8.82 -21.36
CA LEU A 84 0.17 7.57 -20.87
C LEU A 84 0.02 7.43 -19.36
N VAL A 85 0.30 8.51 -18.59
CA VAL A 85 0.11 8.51 -17.13
C VAL A 85 -1.35 8.27 -16.78
N GLN A 86 -2.28 9.03 -17.37
CA GLN A 86 -3.70 8.95 -17.06
C GLN A 86 -4.31 7.59 -17.40
N LEU A 87 -4.06 7.08 -18.60
CA LEU A 87 -4.55 5.77 -19.03
C LEU A 87 -3.99 4.65 -18.13
N SER A 88 -2.77 4.80 -17.60
CA SER A 88 -2.19 3.82 -16.69
C SER A 88 -2.78 3.88 -15.27
N SER A 89 -3.17 5.05 -14.78
CA SER A 89 -3.60 5.28 -13.41
C SER A 89 -5.11 5.13 -13.24
N ALA A 90 -5.91 5.63 -14.19
CA ALA A 90 -7.36 5.65 -14.13
C ALA A 90 -8.02 4.59 -15.03
N GLN A 91 -9.35 4.45 -14.89
CA GLN A 91 -10.18 3.60 -15.74
C GLN A 91 -11.12 4.46 -16.57
N TYR A 92 -10.85 4.51 -17.88
CA TYR A 92 -11.71 5.13 -18.87
C TYR A 92 -12.60 4.07 -19.53
N LYS A 93 -13.78 4.47 -19.99
CA LYS A 93 -14.76 3.55 -20.62
C LYS A 93 -15.22 4.11 -21.94
N GLY A 94 -15.51 3.22 -22.89
CA GLY A 94 -16.03 3.59 -24.20
C GLY A 94 -15.07 3.24 -25.33
N THR A 95 -15.37 3.78 -26.51
CA THR A 95 -14.53 3.74 -27.70
C THR A 95 -13.26 4.58 -27.51
N HIS A 96 -12.22 4.35 -28.33
CA HIS A 96 -10.99 5.15 -28.24
C HIS A 96 -11.25 6.65 -28.40
N ALA A 97 -12.22 7.04 -29.24
CA ALA A 97 -12.60 8.44 -29.43
C ALA A 97 -13.24 9.04 -28.17
N GLU A 98 -14.10 8.28 -27.48
CA GLU A 98 -14.70 8.72 -26.21
C GLU A 98 -13.65 8.85 -25.10
N ILE A 99 -12.70 7.90 -25.04
CA ILE A 99 -11.58 7.95 -24.09
C ILE A 99 -10.72 9.19 -24.33
N PHE A 100 -10.35 9.49 -25.58
CA PHE A 100 -9.56 10.69 -25.87
C PHE A 100 -10.32 11.98 -25.58
N ALA A 101 -11.64 12.02 -25.83
CA ALA A 101 -12.44 13.18 -25.46
C ALA A 101 -12.49 13.39 -23.93
N GLU A 102 -12.53 12.31 -23.14
CA GLU A 102 -12.46 12.40 -21.68
C GLU A 102 -11.07 12.86 -21.22
N LEU A 103 -9.99 12.32 -21.79
CA LEU A 103 -8.61 12.79 -21.53
C LEU A 103 -8.40 14.26 -21.88
N ASP A 104 -9.00 14.74 -22.96
CA ASP A 104 -8.93 16.15 -23.35
C ASP A 104 -9.63 17.05 -22.32
N ASN A 105 -10.75 16.60 -21.76
CA ASN A 105 -11.43 17.30 -20.66
C ASN A 105 -10.57 17.31 -19.39
N ASP A 106 -10.00 16.15 -19.01
CA ASP A 106 -9.12 16.04 -17.84
C ASP A 106 -7.88 16.95 -17.97
N LEU A 107 -7.29 17.00 -19.17
CA LEU A 107 -6.15 17.86 -19.46
C LEU A 107 -6.54 19.35 -19.40
N ALA A 108 -7.69 19.72 -19.96
CA ALA A 108 -8.17 21.10 -19.90
C ALA A 108 -8.41 21.55 -18.45
N GLU A 109 -9.14 20.75 -17.66
CA GLU A 109 -9.44 21.05 -16.26
C GLU A 109 -8.15 21.18 -15.43
N THR A 110 -7.25 20.20 -15.52
CA THR A 110 -5.98 20.24 -14.78
C THR A 110 -5.03 21.34 -15.25
N SER A 111 -5.06 21.69 -16.55
CA SER A 111 -4.24 22.79 -17.09
C SER A 111 -4.75 24.16 -16.66
N GLU A 112 -6.05 24.33 -16.39
CA GLU A 112 -6.59 25.56 -15.81
C GLU A 112 -6.02 25.81 -14.40
N ASP A 113 -5.84 24.76 -13.60
CA ASP A 113 -5.33 24.85 -12.23
C ASP A 113 -3.79 24.98 -12.15
N PHE A 114 -3.06 24.22 -12.98
CA PHE A 114 -1.60 24.05 -12.84
C PHE A 114 -0.77 24.55 -14.04
N GLY A 115 -1.41 24.83 -15.17
CA GLY A 115 -0.73 25.21 -16.42
C GLY A 115 -0.32 24.02 -17.28
N TYR A 116 -0.57 24.12 -18.59
CA TYR A 116 -0.32 23.05 -19.56
C TYR A 116 1.14 22.58 -19.60
N GLU A 117 2.10 23.51 -19.68
CA GLU A 117 3.54 23.18 -19.77
C GLU A 117 4.00 22.41 -18.54
N TYR A 118 3.57 22.85 -17.35
CA TYR A 118 3.85 22.17 -16.09
C TYR A 118 3.29 20.73 -16.09
N MET A 119 2.07 20.53 -16.58
CA MET A 119 1.47 19.20 -16.64
C MET A 119 2.25 18.25 -17.56
N MET A 120 2.73 18.74 -18.71
CA MET A 120 3.55 17.94 -19.63
C MET A 120 4.90 17.59 -19.00
N GLU A 121 5.62 18.58 -18.47
CA GLU A 121 6.92 18.38 -17.83
C GLU A 121 6.83 17.42 -16.64
N ASN A 122 5.81 17.59 -15.79
CA ASN A 122 5.57 16.71 -14.65
C ASN A 122 5.25 15.27 -15.09
N SER A 123 4.45 15.09 -16.15
CA SER A 123 4.11 13.76 -16.68
C SER A 123 5.36 13.06 -17.21
N THR A 124 6.19 13.77 -17.99
CA THR A 124 7.48 13.25 -18.46
C THR A 124 8.40 12.92 -17.29
N SER A 125 8.59 13.85 -16.35
CA SER A 125 9.45 13.64 -15.18
C SER A 125 9.02 12.42 -14.37
N LEU A 126 7.71 12.23 -14.16
CA LEU A 126 7.16 11.07 -13.47
C LEU A 126 7.48 9.77 -14.23
N LEU A 127 7.30 9.73 -15.55
CA LEU A 127 7.56 8.55 -16.38
C LEU A 127 9.04 8.13 -16.42
N GLU A 128 9.96 9.08 -16.25
CA GLU A 128 11.41 8.83 -16.15
C GLU A 128 11.86 8.33 -14.76
N THR A 129 10.95 8.22 -13.80
CA THR A 129 11.27 7.65 -12.48
C THR A 129 11.33 6.12 -12.50
N TYR A 130 11.99 5.56 -11.47
CA TYR A 130 11.93 4.13 -11.16
C TYR A 130 11.01 3.90 -9.97
N VAL A 131 10.15 2.88 -10.07
CA VAL A 131 9.18 2.52 -9.04
C VAL A 131 9.30 1.05 -8.66
N GLU A 132 8.93 0.71 -7.44
CA GLU A 132 8.80 -0.68 -6.97
C GLU A 132 7.33 -1.05 -6.82
N PRO A 133 6.70 -1.63 -7.84
CA PRO A 133 5.29 -1.96 -7.76
C PRO A 133 5.06 -3.15 -6.84
N THR A 134 3.98 -3.06 -6.07
CA THR A 134 3.52 -4.13 -5.17
C THR A 134 2.23 -4.75 -5.71
N GLY A 135 2.08 -6.05 -5.58
CA GLY A 135 0.87 -6.77 -5.99
C GLY A 135 0.78 -7.18 -7.46
N VAL A 136 1.86 -7.08 -8.24
CA VAL A 136 1.92 -7.67 -9.59
C VAL A 136 2.01 -9.18 -9.45
N LYS A 137 1.02 -9.91 -9.97
CA LYS A 137 0.98 -11.37 -9.84
C LYS A 137 2.01 -12.03 -10.77
N PRO A 138 2.59 -13.18 -10.36
CA PRO A 138 3.53 -13.94 -11.19
C PRO A 138 2.98 -14.24 -12.58
N GLY A 139 3.84 -14.18 -13.59
CA GLY A 139 3.50 -14.43 -14.99
C GLY A 139 2.55 -13.43 -15.66
N THR A 140 2.18 -12.32 -15.00
CA THR A 140 1.26 -11.30 -15.59
C THR A 140 1.96 -10.10 -16.22
N SER A 141 3.27 -9.98 -16.05
CA SER A 141 4.07 -8.90 -16.60
C SER A 141 5.47 -9.39 -16.93
N ALA A 142 6.01 -8.95 -18.07
CA ALA A 142 7.37 -9.29 -18.48
C ALA A 142 8.45 -8.46 -17.75
N LEU A 143 8.03 -7.47 -16.96
CA LEU A 143 8.93 -6.60 -16.20
C LEU A 143 9.39 -7.22 -14.88
N PHE A 144 8.74 -8.29 -14.44
CA PHE A 144 9.04 -8.95 -13.18
C PHE A 144 9.48 -10.39 -13.42
N ASP A 145 10.53 -10.76 -12.70
CA ASP A 145 11.00 -12.12 -12.60
C ASP A 145 10.15 -12.87 -11.56
N ASP A 146 9.81 -14.13 -11.85
CA ASP A 146 9.11 -15.04 -10.93
C ASP A 146 10.09 -15.74 -9.95
N LYS A 147 11.36 -15.35 -9.95
CA LYS A 147 12.35 -15.74 -8.94
C LYS A 147 11.86 -15.25 -7.58
N PHE A 148 11.86 -16.16 -6.62
CA PHE A 148 11.29 -15.98 -5.27
C PHE A 148 9.75 -16.02 -5.19
N VAL A 149 9.10 -16.68 -6.15
CA VAL A 149 7.73 -17.19 -5.96
C VAL A 149 7.77 -18.51 -5.19
N PHE A 150 7.05 -18.58 -4.09
CA PHE A 150 6.94 -19.78 -3.24
C PHE A 150 5.51 -20.27 -3.20
N VAL A 151 5.29 -21.53 -3.56
CA VAL A 151 3.98 -22.17 -3.48
C VAL A 151 4.01 -23.27 -2.43
N ARG A 152 3.06 -23.24 -1.49
CA ARG A 152 2.93 -24.24 -0.42
C ARG A 152 1.48 -24.74 -0.32
N PRO A 153 1.24 -26.06 -0.36
CA PRO A 153 -0.11 -26.61 -0.26
C PRO A 153 -0.70 -26.32 1.13
N ILE A 154 -2.00 -26.03 1.16
CA ILE A 154 -2.76 -25.95 2.41
C ILE A 154 -3.18 -27.39 2.76
N PRO A 155 -2.86 -27.92 3.96
CA PRO A 155 -3.24 -29.28 4.34
C PRO A 155 -4.75 -29.52 4.22
N ASP A 156 -5.17 -30.70 3.77
CA ASP A 156 -6.60 -31.06 3.59
C ASP A 156 -7.42 -30.06 2.74
N SER A 157 -6.77 -29.43 1.76
CA SER A 157 -7.38 -28.46 0.86
C SER A 157 -6.89 -28.68 -0.57
N LYS A 158 -7.72 -28.31 -1.54
CA LYS A 158 -7.34 -28.28 -2.97
C LYS A 158 -6.59 -27.00 -3.37
N TYR A 159 -6.31 -26.14 -2.41
CA TYR A 159 -5.67 -24.84 -2.63
C TYR A 159 -4.28 -24.78 -2.01
N SER A 160 -3.43 -23.96 -2.60
CA SER A 160 -2.11 -23.62 -2.10
C SER A 160 -2.03 -22.13 -1.78
N LEU A 161 -1.17 -21.78 -0.83
CA LEU A 161 -0.67 -20.42 -0.65
C LEU A 161 0.42 -20.17 -1.69
N ARG A 162 0.35 -19.02 -2.38
CA ARG A 162 1.44 -18.55 -3.23
C ARG A 162 1.90 -17.18 -2.73
N LEU A 163 3.15 -17.14 -2.31
CA LEU A 163 3.86 -15.95 -1.88
C LEU A 163 4.76 -15.48 -3.03
N PHE A 164 4.77 -14.19 -3.34
CA PHE A 164 5.56 -13.62 -4.42
C PHE A 164 6.10 -12.24 -4.04
N PRO A 165 7.16 -11.75 -4.71
CA PRO A 165 7.78 -10.47 -4.36
C PRO A 165 6.81 -9.28 -4.43
N GLY A 166 6.91 -8.37 -3.47
CA GLY A 166 6.38 -7.01 -3.53
C GLY A 166 7.52 -5.99 -3.56
N SER A 167 7.27 -4.77 -3.06
CA SER A 167 8.31 -3.75 -2.94
C SER A 167 9.44 -4.21 -2.00
N ILE A 168 10.69 -3.99 -2.43
CA ILE A 168 11.89 -4.34 -1.66
C ILE A 168 12.14 -3.27 -0.59
N SER A 169 12.11 -2.00 -0.96
CA SER A 169 12.29 -0.87 -0.04
C SER A 169 11.23 -0.85 1.07
N ALA A 170 10.01 -1.31 0.79
CA ALA A 170 8.96 -1.43 1.78
C ALA A 170 9.03 -2.75 2.58
N ALA A 171 9.97 -3.66 2.31
CA ALA A 171 9.99 -4.98 2.92
C ALA A 171 8.66 -5.75 2.73
N GLU A 172 8.05 -5.64 1.54
CA GLU A 172 6.77 -6.27 1.21
C GLU A 172 6.93 -7.57 0.42
N TYR A 173 6.08 -8.53 0.76
CA TYR A 173 5.69 -9.67 -0.07
C TYR A 173 4.20 -9.57 -0.35
N CYS A 174 3.77 -10.21 -1.43
CA CYS A 174 2.36 -10.40 -1.73
C CYS A 174 1.98 -11.87 -1.60
N LEU A 175 0.77 -12.12 -1.12
CA LEU A 175 0.21 -13.45 -0.97
C LEU A 175 -1.11 -13.55 -1.74
N ASP A 176 -1.30 -14.62 -2.50
CA ASP A 176 -2.60 -15.05 -2.98
C ASP A 176 -2.83 -16.55 -2.77
N PHE A 177 -4.05 -16.99 -3.09
CA PHE A 177 -4.42 -18.40 -3.09
C PHE A 177 -4.44 -18.88 -4.54
N VAL A 178 -4.00 -20.11 -4.76
CA VAL A 178 -4.06 -20.76 -6.07
C VAL A 178 -4.72 -22.13 -5.96
N ASP A 179 -5.40 -22.57 -7.00
CA ASP A 179 -5.79 -23.97 -7.12
C ASP A 179 -4.53 -24.83 -7.27
N SER A 180 -4.38 -25.87 -6.45
CA SER A 180 -3.14 -26.65 -6.36
C SER A 180 -2.86 -27.47 -7.62
N ALA A 181 -3.87 -27.82 -8.41
CA ALA A 181 -3.71 -28.63 -9.61
C ALA A 181 -3.37 -27.77 -10.83
N THR A 182 -3.99 -26.60 -10.95
CA THR A 182 -3.86 -25.72 -12.13
C THR A 182 -2.86 -24.59 -11.91
N GLY A 183 -2.60 -24.20 -10.67
CA GLY A 183 -1.82 -23.00 -10.33
C GLY A 183 -2.58 -21.69 -10.56
N GLU A 184 -3.86 -21.75 -10.96
CA GLU A 184 -4.65 -20.56 -11.24
C GLU A 184 -4.98 -19.80 -9.95
N PRO A 185 -4.84 -18.46 -9.94
CA PRO A 185 -5.19 -17.67 -8.78
C PRO A 185 -6.69 -17.71 -8.51
N VAL A 186 -7.04 -17.89 -7.24
CA VAL A 186 -8.41 -17.83 -6.75
C VAL A 186 -8.52 -16.75 -5.68
N ASN A 187 -9.68 -16.12 -5.59
CA ASN A 187 -9.98 -15.27 -4.43
C ASN A 187 -10.12 -16.16 -3.21
N SER A 188 -9.88 -15.61 -2.02
CA SER A 188 -9.90 -16.31 -0.72
C SER A 188 -11.07 -17.30 -0.69
N PRO A 189 -10.76 -18.59 -0.85
CA PRO A 189 -11.79 -19.58 -1.05
C PRO A 189 -12.42 -19.80 0.33
N PHE A 190 -13.70 -19.42 0.46
CA PHE A 190 -14.53 -19.63 1.64
C PHE A 190 -14.15 -18.78 2.87
N GLU A 191 -14.84 -19.05 3.99
CA GLU A 191 -14.76 -18.46 5.33
C GLU A 191 -13.34 -18.47 5.98
N TYR A 192 -12.28 -18.69 5.22
CA TYR A 192 -10.92 -18.58 5.74
C TYR A 192 -10.61 -17.15 6.14
N GLU A 193 -9.89 -17.02 7.25
CA GLU A 193 -9.41 -15.73 7.72
C GLU A 193 -7.91 -15.76 7.84
N LEU A 194 -7.25 -14.77 7.24
CA LEU A 194 -5.82 -14.58 7.40
C LEU A 194 -5.58 -13.58 8.52
N TRP A 195 -4.74 -13.95 9.49
CA TRP A 195 -4.43 -13.13 10.66
C TRP A 195 -2.92 -12.92 10.75
N ALA A 196 -2.51 -11.69 11.00
CA ALA A 196 -1.17 -11.39 11.50
C ALA A 196 -1.13 -11.67 12.99
N VAL A 197 -0.10 -12.37 13.46
CA VAL A 197 0.10 -12.69 14.88
C VAL A 197 1.56 -12.41 15.26
N PRO A 198 1.85 -12.16 16.55
CA PRO A 198 3.23 -12.10 17.02
C PRO A 198 4.01 -13.37 16.71
N ASP A 199 5.32 -13.23 16.52
CA ASP A 199 6.23 -14.35 16.39
C ASP A 199 6.18 -15.21 17.67
N PRO A 200 5.93 -16.53 17.59
CA PRO A 200 5.90 -17.39 18.78
C PRO A 200 7.25 -17.49 19.50
N ASP A 201 8.37 -17.32 18.80
CA ASP A 201 9.72 -17.44 19.37
C ASP A 201 10.21 -16.12 19.97
N ALA A 202 9.63 -15.00 19.54
CA ALA A 202 9.92 -13.67 20.06
C ALA A 202 8.67 -12.75 20.13
N PRO A 203 7.63 -13.13 20.88
CA PRO A 203 6.33 -12.45 20.86
C PRO A 203 6.39 -11.00 21.36
N TRP A 204 7.45 -10.63 22.09
CA TRP A 204 7.69 -9.28 22.58
C TRP A 204 8.36 -8.35 21.57
N LEU A 205 8.95 -8.88 20.48
CA LEU A 205 9.65 -8.07 19.46
C LEU A 205 8.73 -7.64 18.31
N SER A 206 7.65 -8.37 18.04
CA SER A 206 6.66 -7.98 17.05
C SER A 206 5.77 -6.86 17.61
N LEU A 207 5.29 -5.95 16.77
CA LEU A 207 4.19 -5.05 17.17
C LEU A 207 3.05 -5.92 17.75
N PRO A 208 2.51 -5.61 18.95
CA PRO A 208 1.62 -6.50 19.70
C PRO A 208 0.22 -6.67 19.08
N ILE A 209 0.05 -6.32 17.80
CA ILE A 209 -1.25 -6.22 17.15
C ILE A 209 -1.50 -7.51 16.39
N THR A 210 -2.20 -8.44 17.06
CA THR A 210 -2.91 -9.49 16.35
C THR A 210 -4.06 -8.87 15.57
N GLY A 211 -4.13 -9.11 14.26
CA GLY A 211 -5.12 -8.46 13.42
C GLY A 211 -5.48 -9.27 12.18
N LYS A 212 -6.78 -9.32 11.87
CA LYS A 212 -7.26 -9.90 10.61
C LYS A 212 -6.76 -9.06 9.44
N LEU A 213 -6.01 -9.70 8.55
CA LEU A 213 -5.52 -9.09 7.33
C LEU A 213 -6.66 -8.89 6.34
N ARG A 214 -6.60 -7.77 5.62
CA ARG A 214 -7.50 -7.44 4.52
C ARG A 214 -6.71 -7.52 3.22
N SER A 215 -7.36 -7.97 2.16
CA SER A 215 -6.79 -7.90 0.83
C SER A 215 -6.58 -6.45 0.40
N ILE A 216 -5.66 -6.25 -0.55
CA ILE A 216 -5.35 -4.92 -1.11
C ILE A 216 -6.62 -4.28 -1.66
N GLU A 217 -7.45 -5.06 -2.36
CA GLU A 217 -8.70 -4.62 -2.96
C GLU A 217 -9.64 -4.06 -1.89
N ARG A 218 -9.79 -4.77 -0.77
CA ARG A 218 -10.61 -4.31 0.36
C ARG A 218 -10.03 -3.09 1.07
N GLY A 219 -8.70 -2.97 1.11
CA GLY A 219 -8.02 -1.77 1.57
C GLY A 219 -8.40 -0.54 0.73
N HIS A 220 -8.62 -0.73 -0.57
CA HIS A 220 -9.08 0.29 -1.52
C HIS A 220 -10.62 0.40 -1.62
N GLY A 221 -11.35 -0.17 -0.66
CA GLY A 221 -12.81 -0.02 -0.58
C GLY A 221 -13.61 -0.94 -1.51
N ILE A 222 -12.97 -1.85 -2.25
CA ILE A 222 -13.68 -2.85 -3.06
C ILE A 222 -14.30 -3.89 -2.12
N LYS A 223 -15.61 -4.13 -2.23
CA LYS A 223 -16.29 -5.15 -1.41
C LYS A 223 -15.86 -6.54 -1.86
N GLN A 224 -15.84 -7.50 -0.94
CA GLN A 224 -15.43 -8.89 -1.23
C GLN A 224 -16.13 -9.49 -2.46
N ALA A 225 -17.45 -9.25 -2.58
CA ALA A 225 -18.26 -9.76 -3.69
C ALA A 225 -17.94 -9.10 -5.05
N ASP A 226 -17.34 -7.93 -5.03
CA ASP A 226 -17.00 -7.14 -6.22
C ASP A 226 -15.54 -7.38 -6.66
N ILE A 227 -14.75 -8.14 -5.88
CA ILE A 227 -13.40 -8.52 -6.26
C ILE A 227 -13.48 -9.54 -7.40
N LEU A 228 -12.96 -9.16 -8.57
CA LEU A 228 -12.92 -10.03 -9.74
C LEU A 228 -12.21 -11.37 -9.42
N PRO A 229 -12.64 -12.50 -10.01
CA PRO A 229 -12.02 -13.80 -9.78
C PRO A 229 -10.51 -13.79 -9.99
N GLY A 230 -9.78 -14.39 -9.03
CA GLY A 230 -8.34 -14.51 -9.07
C GLY A 230 -7.56 -13.20 -8.91
N ARG A 231 -8.21 -12.08 -8.58
CA ARG A 231 -7.52 -10.78 -8.37
C ARG A 231 -7.09 -10.53 -6.94
N GLU A 232 -7.76 -11.15 -5.98
CA GLU A 232 -7.49 -10.92 -4.56
C GLU A 232 -6.04 -11.25 -4.20
N LYS A 233 -5.45 -10.39 -3.36
CA LYS A 233 -4.08 -10.52 -2.86
C LYS A 233 -3.92 -9.74 -1.54
N PHE A 234 -2.95 -10.15 -0.73
CA PHE A 234 -2.63 -9.56 0.56
C PHE A 234 -1.19 -9.05 0.56
N ILE A 235 -0.91 -7.94 1.24
CA ILE A 235 0.46 -7.46 1.49
C ILE A 235 0.90 -8.01 2.85
N LEU A 236 2.04 -8.66 2.86
CA LEU A 236 2.72 -9.13 4.06
C LEU A 236 4.11 -8.46 4.14
N ARG A 237 4.70 -8.42 5.32
CA ARG A 237 6.05 -7.90 5.56
C ARG A 237 7.05 -9.03 5.78
N ASP A 238 8.32 -8.77 5.50
CA ASP A 238 9.43 -9.66 5.83
C ASP A 238 9.36 -10.12 7.30
N GLY A 239 9.50 -11.42 7.52
CA GLY A 239 9.44 -12.01 8.87
C GLY A 239 8.05 -12.02 9.53
N GLN A 240 7.01 -11.50 8.86
CA GLN A 240 5.66 -11.47 9.43
C GLN A 240 5.13 -12.88 9.63
N THR A 241 4.72 -13.20 10.86
CA THR A 241 4.05 -14.46 11.18
C THR A 241 2.54 -14.32 10.97
N CYS A 242 1.98 -15.28 10.25
CA CYS A 242 0.57 -15.31 9.91
C CYS A 242 -0.08 -16.63 10.32
N VAL A 243 -1.38 -16.58 10.61
CA VAL A 243 -2.23 -17.75 10.83
C VAL A 243 -3.41 -17.70 9.87
N LEU A 244 -3.56 -18.76 9.08
CA LEU A 244 -4.74 -19.02 8.28
C LEU A 244 -5.74 -19.82 9.12
N MET A 245 -6.82 -19.17 9.53
CA MET A 245 -7.95 -19.78 10.22
C MET A 245 -8.85 -20.49 9.20
N ARG A 246 -9.23 -21.73 9.50
CA ARG A 246 -9.96 -22.61 8.58
C ARG A 246 -11.14 -23.26 9.32
N PRO A 247 -12.41 -22.91 9.02
CA PRO A 247 -13.55 -23.48 9.74
C PRO A 247 -13.59 -25.00 9.67
N GLY A 248 -13.81 -25.63 10.83
CA GLY A 248 -13.82 -27.09 10.96
C GLY A 248 -12.47 -27.80 10.73
N LYS A 249 -11.37 -27.06 10.58
CA LYS A 249 -10.02 -27.59 10.34
C LYS A 249 -9.01 -26.93 11.29
N GLN A 250 -7.83 -27.55 11.46
CA GLN A 250 -6.77 -26.93 12.26
C GLN A 250 -6.26 -25.63 11.61
N PRO A 251 -5.92 -24.58 12.36
CA PRO A 251 -5.27 -23.41 11.79
C PRO A 251 -3.89 -23.74 11.20
N VAL A 252 -3.46 -22.99 10.19
CA VAL A 252 -2.11 -23.14 9.59
C VAL A 252 -1.30 -21.88 9.90
N ARG A 253 -0.17 -22.04 10.57
CA ARG A 253 0.78 -20.96 10.81
C ARG A 253 1.91 -21.01 9.79
N PHE A 254 2.36 -19.84 9.34
CA PHE A 254 3.55 -19.70 8.52
C PHE A 254 4.22 -18.33 8.79
N THR A 255 5.49 -18.22 8.43
CA THR A 255 6.27 -16.99 8.58
C THR A 255 6.80 -16.59 7.21
N VAL A 256 6.64 -15.32 6.86
CA VAL A 256 7.15 -14.75 5.62
C VAL A 256 8.68 -14.75 5.67
N PRO A 257 9.38 -15.15 4.59
CA PRO A 257 10.84 -15.14 4.55
C PRO A 257 11.42 -13.76 4.89
N LEU A 258 12.57 -13.75 5.57
CA LEU A 258 13.39 -12.55 5.70
C LEU A 258 14.33 -12.47 4.49
N ARG A 259 14.31 -11.36 3.77
CA ARG A 259 15.36 -11.08 2.78
C ARG A 259 16.64 -10.72 3.51
N ARG A 260 17.74 -11.35 3.12
CA ARG A 260 19.06 -10.88 3.55
C ARG A 260 19.39 -9.65 2.74
N VAL A 261 19.47 -8.51 3.42
CA VAL A 261 20.16 -7.36 2.87
C VAL A 261 21.64 -7.66 3.03
N GLU A 262 22.37 -7.78 1.91
CA GLU A 262 23.82 -7.71 1.98
C GLU A 262 24.14 -6.32 2.54
N THR A 263 24.48 -6.25 3.81
CA THR A 263 25.04 -5.05 4.40
C THR A 263 26.31 -4.77 3.63
N THR A 264 26.27 -3.78 2.74
CA THR A 264 27.49 -3.07 2.35
C THR A 264 28.24 -2.76 3.63
N ASP A 265 29.57 -2.96 3.64
CA ASP A 265 30.47 -2.60 4.73
C ASP A 265 30.44 -1.08 4.96
N VAL A 266 29.30 -0.57 5.41
CA VAL A 266 29.17 0.74 6.00
C VAL A 266 29.84 0.55 7.34
N VAL A 267 31.03 1.12 7.48
CA VAL A 267 31.67 1.30 8.77
C VAL A 267 30.73 2.21 9.55
N GLU A 268 29.78 1.61 10.27
CA GLU A 268 28.94 2.35 11.19
C GLU A 268 29.89 2.93 12.24
N ASP A 269 29.98 4.27 12.31
CA ASP A 269 30.76 4.97 13.34
C ASP A 269 30.01 4.92 14.69
N VAL A 270 29.73 3.70 15.13
CA VAL A 270 29.04 3.39 16.38
C VAL A 270 29.83 2.31 17.11
N TYR A 271 29.96 2.49 18.42
CA TYR A 271 30.49 1.44 19.27
C TYR A 271 29.43 0.34 19.41
N VAL A 272 29.66 -0.80 18.76
CA VAL A 272 28.83 -1.98 18.93
C VAL A 272 29.19 -2.65 20.24
N ILE A 273 28.25 -2.69 21.18
CA ILE A 273 28.37 -3.48 22.41
C ILE A 273 27.73 -4.83 22.15
N ASP A 274 28.54 -5.88 22.11
CA ASP A 274 28.06 -7.25 21.98
C ASP A 274 27.42 -7.73 23.28
N LEU A 275 26.10 -7.88 23.25
CA LEU A 275 25.33 -8.53 24.30
C LEU A 275 24.92 -9.95 23.85
N PRO A 276 24.75 -10.91 24.78
CA PRO A 276 24.26 -12.24 24.45
C PRO A 276 22.91 -12.15 23.72
N LYS A 277 22.81 -12.76 22.53
CA LYS A 277 21.59 -12.74 21.69
C LYS A 277 20.45 -13.58 22.24
N VAL A 278 20.79 -14.60 23.04
CA VAL A 278 19.85 -15.47 23.72
C VAL A 278 20.30 -15.58 25.16
N VAL A 279 19.41 -15.25 26.08
CA VAL A 279 19.58 -15.48 27.52
C VAL A 279 18.42 -16.34 27.93
N GLY A 280 18.68 -17.55 28.41
CA GLY A 280 17.63 -18.48 28.82
C GLY A 280 17.01 -18.07 30.16
N PRO A 281 15.90 -18.71 30.57
CA PRO A 281 15.89 -19.35 31.88
C PRO A 281 16.94 -20.47 31.96
#